data_AF-D7GGA6-F1
#
_entry.id   AF-D7GGA6-F1
#
_cell.length_a   1.000
_cell.length_b   1.000
_cell.length_c   1.000
_cell.angle_alpha   90.00
_cell.angle_beta   90.00
_cell.angle_gamma   90.00
#
_symmetry.space_group_name_H-M   'P 1'
#
loop_
_entity.id
_entity.type
_entity.pdbx_description
1 polymer ?
#
loop_
_entity_poly.entity_id
_entity_poly.type
_entity_poly.pdbx_seq_one_letter_code
_entity_poly.pdbx_strand_id
1 'polypeptide(L)'
;MSDRPRLGDQIATIKGAIPKMIAGIKELAKAELVPSAKHAGIGGGLFGGAGASAFFAFKCLLWAATFGVANFYHYVAGRDWFTALALAFVTFAVIALVLAAVMGLIGWLQVKKVKMPTATIEETKASISALSSSVTAGLDDVKAEDEARKNPLAQVH
;
A
#
# COMPACT_ATOMS: atom_id res chain seq x y z
N MET A 1 -10.06 56.29 -15.52
CA MET A 1 -11.08 55.23 -15.38
C MET A 1 -10.35 53.90 -15.48
N SER A 2 -10.38 53.12 -14.41
CA SER A 2 -9.59 51.89 -14.28
C SER A 2 -10.28 50.73 -15.03
N ASP A 3 -9.71 50.30 -16.15
CA ASP A 3 -9.96 48.98 -16.74
C ASP A 3 -9.39 47.91 -15.81
N ARG A 4 -10.16 47.54 -14.79
CA ARG A 4 -9.89 46.31 -14.03
C ARG A 4 -10.43 45.17 -14.88
N PRO A 5 -9.62 44.14 -15.18
CA PRO A 5 -10.12 42.95 -15.86
C PRO A 5 -11.39 42.48 -15.17
N ARG A 6 -12.44 42.22 -15.95
CA ARG A 6 -13.74 41.79 -15.40
C ARG A 6 -13.48 40.53 -14.57
N LEU A 7 -14.15 40.38 -13.41
CA LEU A 7 -14.03 39.19 -12.56
C LEU A 7 -14.18 37.89 -13.37
N GLY A 8 -15.06 37.88 -14.37
CA GLY A 8 -15.22 36.77 -15.34
C GLY A 8 -13.97 36.44 -16.17
N ASP A 9 -13.18 37.43 -16.60
CA ASP A 9 -11.95 37.21 -17.37
C ASP A 9 -10.81 36.67 -16.49
N GLN A 10 -10.75 37.11 -15.22
CA GLN A 10 -9.78 36.59 -14.24
C GLN A 10 -10.08 35.14 -13.87
N ILE A 11 -11.36 34.81 -13.66
CA ILE A 11 -11.81 33.44 -13.38
C ILE A 11 -11.62 32.53 -14.59
N ALA A 12 -11.87 33.01 -15.81
CA ALA A 12 -11.58 32.28 -17.04
C ALA A 12 -10.08 31.98 -17.20
N THR A 13 -9.23 32.94 -16.85
CA THR A 13 -7.77 32.78 -16.86
C THR A 13 -7.29 31.77 -15.81
N ILE A 14 -7.85 31.79 -14.60
CA ILE A 14 -7.55 30.81 -13.54
C ILE A 14 -8.01 29.40 -13.94
N LYS A 15 -9.21 29.25 -14.52
CA LYS A 15 -9.69 27.98 -15.10
C LYS A 15 -8.74 27.46 -16.18
N GLY A 16 -8.14 28.34 -16.98
CA GLY A 16 -7.12 27.97 -17.97
C GLY A 16 -5.76 27.60 -17.38
N ALA A 17 -5.42 28.08 -16.18
CA ALA A 17 -4.14 27.80 -15.51
C ALA A 17 -4.14 26.46 -14.73
N ILE A 18 -5.29 26.04 -14.20
CA ILE A 18 -5.44 24.79 -13.43
C ILE A 18 -4.96 23.55 -14.22
N PRO A 19 -5.32 23.34 -15.51
CA PRO A 19 -4.84 22.19 -16.29
C PRO A 19 -3.32 22.14 -16.45
N LYS A 20 -2.65 23.29 -16.57
CA LYS A 20 -1.19 23.37 -16.67
C LYS A 20 -0.51 22.99 -15.36
N MET A 21 -1.06 23.43 -14.23
CA MET A 21 -0.55 23.05 -12.91
C MET A 21 -0.72 21.54 -12.66
N ILE A 22 -1.89 20.99 -13.00
CA ILE A 22 -2.16 19.54 -12.89
C ILE A 22 -1.19 18.73 -13.76
N ALA A 23 -0.91 19.19 -14.99
CA ALA A 23 0.08 18.57 -15.86
C ALA A 23 1.48 18.60 -15.23
N GLY A 24 1.88 19.72 -14.62
CA GLY A 24 3.16 19.84 -13.90
C GLY A 24 3.26 18.91 -12.69
N ILE A 25 2.20 18.80 -11.88
CA ILE A 25 2.15 17.85 -10.76
C ILE A 25 2.27 16.42 -11.25
N LYS A 26 1.60 16.06 -12.36
CA LYS A 26 1.68 14.73 -12.95
C LYS A 26 3.08 14.41 -13.48
N GLU A 27 3.71 15.37 -14.15
CA GLU A 27 5.06 15.20 -14.69
C GLU A 27 6.09 15.06 -13.56
N LEU A 28 6.00 15.90 -12.54
CA LEU A 28 6.84 15.84 -11.35
C LEU A 28 6.63 14.52 -10.58
N ALA A 29 5.37 14.15 -10.33
CA ALA A 29 5.04 12.87 -9.71
C ALA A 29 5.57 11.70 -10.52
N LYS A 30 5.52 11.74 -11.86
CA LYS A 30 6.11 10.70 -12.70
C LYS A 30 7.63 10.67 -12.57
N ALA A 31 8.29 11.83 -12.58
CA ALA A 31 9.74 11.94 -12.43
C ALA A 31 10.24 11.40 -11.08
N GLU A 32 9.45 11.52 -10.02
CA GLU A 32 9.81 11.07 -8.66
C GLU A 32 9.35 9.63 -8.37
N LEU A 33 8.10 9.31 -8.70
CA LEU A 33 7.50 8.01 -8.39
C LEU A 33 8.03 6.89 -9.29
N VAL A 34 8.36 7.15 -10.57
CA VAL A 34 8.84 6.08 -11.46
C VAL A 34 10.19 5.53 -11.03
N PRO A 35 11.23 6.36 -10.77
CA PRO A 35 12.50 5.86 -10.24
C PRO A 35 12.32 5.19 -8.87
N SER A 36 11.53 5.81 -7.97
CA SER A 36 11.25 5.24 -6.64
C SER A 36 10.59 3.86 -6.73
N ALA A 37 9.54 3.72 -7.56
CA ALA A 37 8.87 2.45 -7.80
C ALA A 37 9.79 1.41 -8.43
N LYS A 38 10.68 1.81 -9.35
CA LYS A 38 11.67 0.90 -9.94
C LYS A 38 12.66 0.39 -8.90
N HIS A 39 13.22 1.27 -8.07
CA HIS A 39 14.14 0.87 -7.01
C HIS A 39 13.46 0.02 -5.94
N ALA A 40 12.24 0.38 -5.54
CA ALA A 40 11.42 -0.43 -4.63
C ALA A 40 11.10 -1.80 -5.25
N GLY A 41 10.80 -1.87 -6.55
CA GLY A 41 10.52 -3.11 -7.26
C GLY A 41 11.74 -4.02 -7.39
N ILE A 42 12.90 -3.47 -7.77
CA ILE A 42 14.16 -4.23 -7.85
C ILE A 42 14.60 -4.67 -6.47
N GLY A 43 14.60 -3.75 -5.49
CA GLY A 43 14.97 -4.06 -4.11
C GLY A 43 14.04 -5.08 -3.47
N GLY A 44 12.73 -4.91 -3.63
CA GLY A 44 11.72 -5.87 -3.17
C GLY A 44 11.85 -7.22 -3.87
N GLY A 45 12.12 -7.23 -5.18
CA GLY A 45 12.35 -8.45 -5.96
C GLY A 45 13.61 -9.19 -5.53
N LEU A 46 14.74 -8.49 -5.37
CA LEU A 46 16.00 -9.09 -4.90
C LEU A 46 15.90 -9.60 -3.46
N PHE A 47 15.26 -8.84 -2.57
CA PHE A 47 15.06 -9.28 -1.20
C PHE A 47 14.09 -10.47 -1.12
N GLY A 48 13.01 -10.46 -1.90
CA GLY A 48 12.11 -11.60 -2.05
C GLY A 48 12.82 -12.84 -2.60
N GLY A 49 13.66 -12.66 -3.63
CA GLY A 49 14.50 -13.71 -4.20
C GLY A 49 15.48 -14.28 -3.18
N ALA A 50 16.22 -13.41 -2.47
CA ALA A 50 17.13 -13.82 -1.40
C ALA A 50 16.42 -14.60 -0.29
N GLY A 51 15.23 -14.15 0.12
CA GLY A 51 14.38 -14.86 1.08
C GLY A 51 13.96 -16.24 0.59
N ALA A 52 13.50 -16.35 -0.66
CA ALA A 52 13.13 -17.63 -1.27
C ALA A 52 14.34 -18.59 -1.40
N SER A 53 15.49 -18.07 -1.82
CA SER A 53 16.73 -18.84 -1.91
C SER A 53 17.23 -19.31 -0.53
N ALA A 54 17.20 -18.43 0.48
CA ALA A 54 17.56 -18.78 1.85
C ALA A 54 16.60 -19.84 2.42
N PHE A 55 15.30 -19.72 2.16
CA PHE A 55 14.32 -20.73 2.54
C PHE A 55 14.59 -22.08 1.87
N PHE A 56 14.96 -22.09 0.58
CA PHE A 56 15.35 -23.31 -0.12
C PHE A 56 16.62 -23.93 0.48
N ALA A 57 17.65 -23.13 0.73
CA ALA A 57 18.88 -23.59 1.37
C ALA A 57 18.62 -24.16 2.77
N PHE A 58 17.74 -23.51 3.55
CA PHE A 58 17.30 -24.01 4.84
C PHE A 58 16.60 -25.37 4.74
N LYS A 59 15.77 -25.59 3.71
CA LYS A 59 15.18 -26.92 3.45
C LYS A 59 16.25 -27.97 3.16
N CYS A 60 17.27 -27.66 2.37
CA CYS A 60 18.39 -28.58 2.12
C CYS A 60 19.11 -28.95 3.42
N LEU A 61 19.34 -27.97 4.31
CA LEU A 61 19.92 -28.21 5.64
C LEU A 61 19.02 -29.09 6.50
N LEU A 62 17.70 -28.88 6.50
CA LEU A 62 16.76 -29.74 7.22
C LEU A 62 16.76 -31.18 6.70
N TRP A 63 16.84 -31.37 5.37
CA TRP A 63 17.00 -32.71 4.79
C TRP A 63 18.30 -33.38 5.24
N ALA A 64 19.42 -32.67 5.19
CA ALA A 64 20.71 -33.19 5.68
C ALA A 64 20.64 -33.54 7.17
N ALA A 65 20.03 -32.67 7.99
CA ALA A 65 19.84 -32.92 9.41
C ALA A 65 18.93 -34.14 9.67
N THR A 66 17.90 -34.34 8.85
CA THR A 66 16.99 -35.49 8.93
C THR A 66 17.73 -36.79 8.68
N PHE A 67 18.55 -36.85 7.64
CA PHE A 67 19.43 -38.01 7.40
C PHE A 67 20.45 -38.19 8.53
N GLY A 68 21.01 -37.11 9.09
CA GLY A 68 21.90 -37.19 10.26
C GLY A 68 21.22 -37.84 11.48
N VAL A 69 20.01 -37.40 11.82
CA VAL A 69 19.21 -37.98 12.91
C VAL A 69 18.78 -39.41 12.60
N ALA A 70 18.46 -39.72 11.34
CA ALA A 70 18.15 -41.09 10.93
C ALA A 70 19.34 -42.04 11.17
N ASN A 71 20.56 -41.61 10.82
CA ASN A 71 21.77 -42.39 11.12
C ASN A 71 21.97 -42.58 12.63
N PHE A 72 21.68 -41.57 13.45
CA PHE A 72 21.70 -41.71 14.91
C PHE A 72 20.71 -42.78 15.39
N TYR A 73 19.45 -42.74 14.93
CA TYR A 73 18.48 -43.79 15.28
C TYR A 73 18.84 -45.18 14.75
N HIS A 74 19.51 -45.25 13.60
CA HIS A 74 19.96 -46.52 13.04
C HIS A 74 21.12 -47.12 13.84
N TYR A 75 22.23 -46.41 13.97
CA TYR A 75 23.46 -46.92 14.57
C TYR A 75 23.44 -46.96 16.09
N VAL A 76 22.77 -46.01 16.75
CA VAL A 76 22.77 -45.89 18.22
C VAL A 76 21.55 -46.59 18.82
N ALA A 77 20.37 -46.38 18.25
CA ALA A 77 19.14 -46.99 18.75
C ALA A 77 18.80 -48.35 18.11
N GLY A 78 19.64 -48.84 17.21
CA GLY A 78 19.54 -50.17 16.60
C GLY A 78 18.27 -50.37 15.75
N ARG A 79 17.71 -49.29 15.20
CA ARG A 79 16.50 -49.37 14.38
C ARG A 79 16.83 -49.69 12.93
N ASP A 80 15.95 -50.43 12.26
CA ASP A 80 16.04 -50.62 10.82
C ASP A 80 16.11 -49.28 10.10
N TRP A 81 16.84 -49.22 8.98
CA TRP A 81 17.08 -47.98 8.24
C TRP A 81 15.78 -47.22 7.91
N PHE A 82 14.74 -47.91 7.44
CA PHE A 82 13.47 -47.28 7.10
C PHE A 82 12.73 -46.77 8.34
N THR A 83 12.78 -47.52 9.44
CA THR A 83 12.17 -47.12 10.72
C THR A 83 12.90 -45.90 11.31
N ALA A 84 14.22 -45.90 11.26
CA ALA A 84 15.07 -44.81 11.74
C ALA A 84 14.82 -43.52 10.94
N LEU A 85 14.71 -43.63 9.62
CA LEU A 85 14.37 -42.51 8.75
C LEU A 85 12.97 -41.95 9.06
N ALA A 86 11.96 -42.82 9.21
CA ALA A 86 10.61 -42.40 9.58
C ALA A 86 10.58 -41.66 10.93
N LEU A 87 11.29 -42.17 11.95
CA LEU A 87 11.39 -41.52 13.26
C LEU A 87 12.09 -40.15 13.18
N ALA A 88 13.10 -40.00 12.32
CA ALA A 88 13.75 -38.71 12.10
C ALA A 88 12.78 -37.67 11.53
N PHE A 89 11.99 -38.05 10.51
CA PHE A 89 10.93 -37.18 9.98
C PHE A 89 9.88 -36.82 11.02
N VAL A 90 9.41 -37.79 11.80
CA VAL A 90 8.43 -37.54 12.88
C VAL A 90 9.00 -36.58 13.93
N THR A 91 10.28 -36.74 14.29
CA THR A 91 10.97 -35.87 15.24
C THR A 91 10.97 -34.41 14.76
N PHE A 92 11.43 -34.17 13.53
CA PHE A 92 11.43 -32.82 12.95
C PHE A 92 10.01 -32.28 12.71
N ALA A 93 9.04 -33.13 12.36
CA ALA A 93 7.65 -32.73 12.18
C ALA A 93 7.04 -32.22 13.49
N VAL A 94 7.27 -32.92 14.61
CA VAL A 94 6.80 -32.48 15.93
C VAL A 94 7.44 -31.15 16.32
N ILE A 95 8.76 -31.01 16.15
CA ILE A 95 9.46 -29.74 16.44
C ILE A 95 8.89 -28.60 15.59
N ALA A 96 8.67 -28.83 14.29
CA ALA A 96 8.12 -27.83 13.39
C ALA A 96 6.68 -27.45 13.75
N LEU A 97 5.84 -28.40 14.17
CA LEU A 97 4.48 -28.11 14.63
C LEU A 97 4.45 -27.27 15.90
N VAL A 98 5.35 -27.54 16.86
CA VAL A 98 5.47 -26.71 18.07
C VAL A 98 5.89 -25.29 17.70
N LEU A 99 6.90 -25.13 16.85
CA LEU A 99 7.33 -23.81 16.37
C LEU A 99 6.20 -23.08 15.63
N ALA A 100 5.49 -23.78 14.74
CA ALA A 100 4.35 -23.22 14.00
C ALA A 100 3.22 -22.78 14.93
N ALA A 101 2.91 -23.55 15.98
CA ALA A 101 1.90 -23.17 16.97
C ALA A 101 2.32 -21.90 17.73
N VAL A 102 3.58 -21.79 18.16
CA VAL A 102 4.10 -20.60 18.84
C VAL A 102 4.07 -19.39 17.92
N MET A 103 4.58 -19.51 16.69
CA MET A 103 4.58 -18.41 15.73
C MET A 103 3.16 -17.99 15.34
N GLY A 104 2.26 -18.96 15.14
CA GLY A 104 0.85 -18.73 14.84
C GLY A 104 0.14 -17.99 15.98
N LEU A 105 0.41 -18.39 17.24
CA LEU A 105 -0.14 -17.71 18.41
C LEU A 105 0.37 -16.27 18.52
N ILE A 106 1.68 -16.05 18.39
CA ILE A 106 2.27 -14.71 18.43
C ILE A 106 1.69 -13.85 17.30
N GLY A 107 1.64 -14.38 16.08
CA GLY A 107 1.06 -13.69 14.92
C GLY A 107 -0.40 -13.31 15.15
N TRP A 108 -1.20 -14.24 15.66
CA TRP A 108 -2.60 -13.98 16.00
C TRP A 108 -2.77 -12.89 17.07
N LEU A 109 -1.94 -12.90 18.11
CA LEU A 109 -1.93 -11.88 19.15
C LEU A 109 -1.55 -10.49 18.61
N GLN A 110 -0.64 -10.43 17.63
CA GLN A 110 -0.23 -9.18 17.01
C GLN A 110 -1.32 -8.65 16.06
N VAL A 111 -1.96 -9.52 15.27
CA VAL A 111 -3.08 -9.14 14.40
C VAL A 111 -4.24 -8.57 15.23
N LYS A 112 -4.54 -9.16 16.38
CA LYS A 112 -5.56 -8.64 17.31
C LYS A 112 -5.30 -7.22 17.82
N LYS A 113 -4.05 -6.75 17.79
CA LYS A 113 -3.68 -5.38 18.21
C LYS A 113 -3.83 -4.36 17.08
N VAL A 114 -4.01 -4.79 15.84
CA VAL A 114 -4.17 -3.89 14.70
C VAL A 114 -5.54 -3.20 14.80
N LYS A 115 -5.54 -1.90 15.09
CA LYS A 115 -6.73 -1.05 15.03
C LYS A 115 -6.79 -0.38 13.67
N MET A 116 -7.98 -0.33 13.06
CA MET A 116 -8.16 0.44 11.83
C MET A 116 -7.96 1.94 12.11
N PRO A 117 -7.24 2.68 11.24
CA PRO A 117 -7.04 4.12 11.40
C PRO A 117 -8.30 4.89 10.99
N THR A 118 -9.33 4.87 11.84
CA THR A 118 -10.65 5.46 11.57
C THR A 118 -10.58 6.98 11.41
N ALA A 119 -9.84 7.68 12.27
CA ALA A 119 -9.68 9.13 12.22
C ALA A 119 -9.08 9.60 10.88
N THR A 120 -8.04 8.92 10.39
CA THR A 120 -7.41 9.24 9.11
C THR A 120 -8.37 9.02 7.93
N ILE A 121 -9.21 7.99 7.99
CA ILE A 121 -10.22 7.73 6.95
C ILE A 121 -11.29 8.83 6.96
N GLU A 122 -11.73 9.27 8.14
CA GLU A 122 -12.73 10.33 8.30
C GLU A 122 -12.21 11.70 7.86
N GLU A 123 -11.00 12.09 8.27
CA GLU A 123 -10.37 13.34 7.83
C GLU A 123 -10.15 13.39 6.32
N THR A 124 -9.74 12.27 5.72
CA THR A 124 -9.55 12.19 4.26
C THR A 124 -10.88 12.38 3.53
N LYS A 125 -11.96 11.74 4.01
CA LYS A 125 -13.31 11.94 3.44
C LYS A 125 -13.78 13.37 3.59
N ALA A 126 -13.60 13.97 4.77
CA ALA A 126 -14.01 15.34 5.06
C ALA A 126 -13.27 16.36 4.16
N SER A 127 -11.96 16.17 3.96
CA SER A 127 -11.14 17.03 3.10
C SER A 127 -11.59 16.97 1.63
N ILE A 128 -11.91 15.76 1.13
CA ILE A 128 -12.41 15.58 -0.24
C ILE A 128 -13.80 16.21 -0.40
N SER A 129 -14.70 16.04 0.57
CA SER A 129 -16.04 16.64 0.50
C SER A 129 -15.97 18.16 0.54
N ALA A 130 -15.15 18.74 1.42
CA ALA A 130 -15.00 20.19 1.54
C ALA A 130 -14.44 20.80 0.25
N LEU A 131 -13.47 20.14 -0.38
CA LEU A 131 -12.91 20.57 -1.66
C LEU A 131 -13.95 20.49 -2.79
N SER A 132 -14.77 19.44 -2.85
CA SER A 132 -15.82 19.33 -3.86
C SER A 132 -16.88 20.42 -3.69
N SER A 133 -17.31 20.69 -2.46
CA SER A 133 -18.32 21.70 -2.17
C SER A 133 -17.85 23.12 -2.51
N SER A 134 -16.60 23.46 -2.22
CA SER A 134 -16.05 24.79 -2.54
C SER A 134 -15.91 25.02 -4.04
N VAL A 135 -15.57 23.98 -4.81
CA VAL A 135 -15.50 24.05 -6.27
C VAL A 135 -16.89 24.26 -6.88
N THR A 136 -17.90 23.51 -6.43
CA THR A 136 -19.27 23.64 -6.97
C THR A 136 -19.88 24.99 -6.61
N ALA A 137 -19.75 25.46 -5.37
CA ALA A 137 -20.26 26.76 -4.94
C ALA A 137 -19.64 27.91 -5.76
N GLY A 138 -18.31 27.90 -5.96
CA GLY A 138 -17.64 28.90 -6.78
C GLY A 138 -18.00 28.86 -8.28
N LEU A 139 -18.48 27.71 -8.79
CA LEU A 139 -19.01 27.58 -10.15
C LEU A 139 -20.41 28.19 -10.28
N ASP A 140 -21.25 28.01 -9.27
CA ASP A 140 -22.63 28.49 -9.26
C ASP A 140 -22.70 30.02 -9.07
N ASP A 141 -21.88 30.59 -8.18
CA ASP A 141 -21.80 32.04 -7.98
C ASP A 141 -21.42 32.79 -9.27
N VAL A 142 -20.47 32.25 -10.03
CA VAL A 142 -20.02 32.84 -11.29
C VAL A 142 -21.11 32.78 -12.36
N LYS A 143 -21.89 31.70 -12.36
CA LYS A 143 -23.02 31.55 -13.29
C LYS A 143 -24.14 32.53 -12.95
N ALA A 144 -24.42 32.73 -11.67
CA ALA A 144 -25.40 33.71 -11.18
C ALA A 144 -24.98 35.16 -11.51
N GLU A 145 -23.71 35.51 -11.36
CA GLU A 145 -23.18 36.82 -11.76
C GLU A 145 -23.30 37.07 -13.28
N ASP A 146 -23.08 36.04 -14.11
CA ASP A 146 -23.20 36.16 -15.57
C ASP A 146 -24.67 36.31 -16.02
N GLU A 147 -25.59 35.59 -15.38
CA GLU A 147 -27.03 35.71 -15.63
C GLU A 147 -27.59 37.07 -15.18
N ALA A 148 -27.20 37.55 -14.00
CA ALA A 148 -27.59 38.88 -13.49
C ALA A 148 -27.06 40.02 -14.38
N ARG A 149 -25.87 39.86 -14.96
CA ARG A 149 -25.32 40.82 -15.93
C ARG A 149 -26.07 40.79 -17.26
N LYS A 150 -26.56 39.63 -17.70
CA LYS A 150 -27.29 39.47 -18.97
C LYS A 150 -28.71 40.03 -18.94
N ASN A 151 -29.34 40.09 -17.77
CA ASN A 151 -30.68 40.65 -17.59
C ASN A 151 -30.73 41.73 -16.47
N PRO A 152 -30.14 42.92 -16.70
CA PRO A 152 -30.00 43.95 -15.68
C PRO A 152 -31.33 44.59 -15.23
N LEU A 153 -32.43 44.36 -15.96
CA LEU A 153 -33.74 44.98 -15.69
C LEU A 153 -34.62 44.20 -14.70
N ALA A 154 -34.22 42.98 -14.29
CA ALA A 154 -34.97 42.18 -13.31
C ALA A 154 -34.68 42.55 -11.84
N GLN A 155 -33.72 43.44 -11.57
CA GLN A 155 -33.26 43.84 -10.24
C GLN A 155 -33.83 45.19 -9.75
N VAL A 156 -34.77 45.80 -10.49
CA VAL A 156 -35.28 47.17 -10.25
C VAL A 156 -36.75 47.22 -9.79
N HIS A 157 -37.31 46.12 -9.26
CA HIS A 157 -38.65 46.12 -8.67
C HIS A 157 -38.64 45.65 -7.23
#